data_AF-G1C133-F1
#
_entry.id   AF-G1C133-F1
#
_cell.length_a   1.000
_cell.length_b   1.000
_cell.length_c   1.000
_cell.angle_alpha   90.00
_cell.angle_beta   90.00
_cell.angle_gamma   90.00
#
_symmetry.space_group_name_H-M   'P 1'
#
loop_
_entity.id
_entity.type
_entity.pdbx_description
1 polymer ?
#
loop_
_entity_poly.entity_id
_entity_poly.type
_entity_poly.pdbx_seq_one_letter_code
_entity_poly.pdbx_strand_id
1 'polypeptide(L)'
;GLGDIVVTNDGVTILKEMDIEHPAAKMLVEVAKTQEDEVGDGTTTAVIIAGELLKKSETLLDMDIHPTIIALGYRQAAEKAQEILDDISIDDISREMLIKVAMTAMTGKGTEKAREPLANLIVDAVRQVEENGTVDTDHIKIEKKDGAVVEESKLVQGVIVDKEKVHPGMPSELKDAKVALINSPLEVKETEVDAEIRITDPAQMQAFIEQEEQMVKDMVNKIADSGATVLFA
;
A
#
# COMPACT_ATOMS: atom_id res chain seq x y z
N GLY A 1 -4.96 -17.06 12.34
CA GLY A 1 -4.82 -17.61 13.70
C GLY A 1 -6.15 -17.46 14.41
N LEU A 2 -6.57 -18.46 15.19
CA LEU A 2 -7.87 -18.49 15.87
C LEU A 2 -7.94 -17.37 16.94
N GLY A 3 -8.40 -16.17 16.56
CA GLY A 3 -8.62 -15.08 17.51
C GLY A 3 -8.37 -13.66 17.01
N ASP A 4 -8.00 -13.44 15.74
CA ASP A 4 -7.95 -12.08 15.20
C ASP A 4 -9.36 -11.53 15.05
N ILE A 5 -9.63 -10.38 15.66
CA ILE A 5 -10.92 -9.70 15.61
C ILE A 5 -10.78 -8.54 14.62
N VAL A 6 -11.40 -8.70 13.44
CA VAL A 6 -11.46 -7.64 12.43
C VAL A 6 -12.79 -6.91 12.55
N VAL A 7 -12.75 -5.61 12.82
CA VAL A 7 -13.92 -4.73 12.81
C VAL A 7 -13.79 -3.80 11.62
N THR A 8 -14.67 -3.97 10.62
CA THR A 8 -14.62 -3.19 9.37
C THR A 8 -16.01 -2.98 8.78
N ASN A 9 -16.18 -1.89 8.04
CA ASN A 9 -17.34 -1.63 7.18
C ASN A 9 -16.99 -1.84 5.69
N ASP A 10 -15.77 -2.28 5.41
CA ASP A 10 -15.37 -2.57 4.04
C ASP A 10 -15.93 -3.93 3.58
N GLY A 11 -16.72 -3.92 2.51
CA GLY A 11 -17.43 -5.07 2.00
C GLY A 11 -16.49 -6.18 1.51
N VAL A 12 -15.40 -5.83 0.84
CA VAL A 12 -14.45 -6.84 0.36
C VAL A 12 -13.68 -7.48 1.51
N THR A 13 -13.30 -6.72 2.54
CA THR A 13 -12.68 -7.30 3.74
C THR A 13 -13.64 -8.26 4.45
N ILE A 14 -14.92 -7.92 4.62
CA ILE A 14 -15.92 -8.83 5.21
C ILE A 14 -16.01 -10.12 4.40
N LEU A 15 -16.12 -10.03 3.07
CA LEU A 15 -16.23 -11.19 2.19
C LEU A 15 -14.98 -12.07 2.16
N LYS A 16 -13.79 -11.50 2.40
CA LYS A 16 -12.51 -12.23 2.51
C LYS A 16 -12.40 -12.99 3.85
N GLU A 17 -12.89 -12.40 4.93
CA GLU A 17 -12.87 -13.01 6.27
C GLU A 17 -13.95 -14.08 6.46
N MET A 18 -15.03 -14.03 5.67
CA MET A 18 -16.09 -15.04 5.70
C MET A 18 -15.64 -16.33 5.00
N ASP A 19 -15.84 -17.47 5.66
CA ASP A 19 -15.62 -18.79 5.05
C ASP A 19 -16.77 -19.18 4.13
N ILE A 20 -16.70 -18.72 2.88
CA ILE A 20 -17.72 -18.96 1.85
C ILE A 20 -17.40 -20.25 1.09
N GLU A 21 -18.21 -21.28 1.27
CA GLU A 21 -18.04 -22.56 0.56
C GLU A 21 -18.67 -22.56 -0.84
N HIS A 22 -19.83 -21.91 -1.01
CA HIS A 22 -20.64 -22.04 -2.22
C HIS A 22 -19.97 -21.39 -3.45
N PRO A 23 -19.75 -22.11 -4.57
CA PRO A 23 -19.03 -21.60 -5.73
C PRO A 23 -19.59 -20.30 -6.32
N ALA A 24 -20.92 -20.18 -6.43
CA ALA A 24 -21.54 -18.96 -6.95
C ALA A 24 -21.33 -17.75 -6.03
N ALA A 25 -21.25 -17.97 -4.71
CA ALA A 25 -20.96 -16.90 -3.77
C ALA A 25 -19.49 -16.48 -3.84
N LYS A 26 -18.56 -17.44 -4.08
CA LYS A 26 -17.16 -17.13 -4.37
C LYS A 26 -17.02 -16.23 -5.61
N MET A 27 -17.83 -16.43 -6.64
CA MET A 27 -17.82 -15.54 -7.82
C MET A 27 -18.19 -14.09 -7.47
N LEU A 28 -19.12 -13.87 -6.52
CA LEU A 28 -19.44 -12.51 -6.04
C LEU A 28 -18.29 -11.90 -5.23
N VAL A 29 -17.53 -12.70 -4.50
CA VAL A 29 -16.31 -12.23 -3.83
C VAL A 29 -15.28 -11.74 -4.84
N GLU A 30 -15.11 -12.44 -5.96
CA GLU A 30 -14.18 -12.02 -7.02
C GLU A 30 -14.61 -10.71 -7.69
N VAL A 31 -15.93 -10.44 -7.81
CA VAL A 31 -16.43 -9.14 -8.26
C VAL A 31 -16.02 -8.03 -7.29
N ALA A 32 -16.19 -8.25 -5.98
CA ALA A 32 -15.79 -7.28 -4.97
C ALA A 32 -14.28 -7.01 -4.96
N LYS A 33 -13.46 -8.06 -5.13
CA LYS A 33 -12.00 -7.94 -5.23
C LYS A 33 -11.58 -7.13 -6.45
N THR A 34 -12.15 -7.45 -7.62
CA THR A 34 -11.83 -6.71 -8.85
C THR A 34 -12.18 -5.23 -8.72
N GLN A 35 -13.31 -4.92 -8.08
CA GLN A 35 -13.71 -3.53 -7.82
C GLN A 35 -12.75 -2.80 -6.87
N GLU A 36 -12.23 -3.49 -5.85
CA GLU A 36 -11.21 -2.94 -4.95
C GLU A 36 -9.90 -2.68 -5.69
N ASP A 37 -9.43 -3.64 -6.49
CA ASP A 37 -8.12 -3.56 -7.15
C ASP A 37 -8.09 -2.50 -8.25
N GLU A 38 -9.20 -2.29 -8.98
CA GLU A 38 -9.27 -1.33 -10.10
C GLU A 38 -9.68 0.09 -9.66
N VAL A 39 -10.54 0.23 -8.64
CA VAL A 39 -11.15 1.51 -8.26
C VAL A 39 -10.95 1.87 -6.78
N GLY A 40 -10.89 0.87 -5.89
CA GLY A 40 -10.67 1.08 -4.44
C GLY A 40 -11.88 1.58 -3.65
N ASP A 41 -13.06 1.69 -4.27
CA ASP A 41 -14.32 1.99 -3.58
C ASP A 41 -15.52 1.33 -4.30
N GLY A 42 -16.66 1.24 -3.61
CA GLY A 42 -17.90 0.71 -4.17
C GLY A 42 -17.99 -0.82 -4.20
N THR A 43 -17.09 -1.52 -3.50
CA THR A 43 -17.08 -3.00 -3.40
C THR A 43 -18.43 -3.56 -2.97
N THR A 44 -19.03 -2.99 -1.91
CA THR A 44 -20.37 -3.36 -1.43
C THR A 44 -21.44 -3.09 -2.49
N THR A 45 -21.37 -1.95 -3.18
CA THR A 45 -22.33 -1.57 -4.22
C THR A 45 -22.29 -2.54 -5.40
N ALA A 46 -21.09 -2.93 -5.86
CA ALA A 46 -20.92 -3.89 -6.94
C ALA A 46 -21.57 -5.24 -6.62
N VAL A 47 -21.38 -5.75 -5.39
CA VAL A 47 -21.98 -7.02 -4.93
C VAL A 47 -23.51 -6.92 -4.85
N ILE A 48 -24.04 -5.81 -4.32
CA ILE A 48 -25.49 -5.59 -4.22
C ILE A 48 -26.13 -5.52 -5.61
N ILE A 49 -25.52 -4.79 -6.55
CA ILE A 49 -26.01 -4.69 -7.93
C ILE A 49 -26.00 -6.07 -8.59
N ALA A 50 -24.91 -6.83 -8.45
CA ALA A 50 -24.83 -8.19 -9.01
C ALA A 50 -25.92 -9.11 -8.43
N GLY A 51 -26.15 -9.06 -7.12
CA GLY A 51 -27.21 -9.83 -6.46
C GLY A 51 -28.62 -9.45 -6.94
N GLU A 52 -28.91 -8.15 -7.09
CA GLU A 52 -30.23 -7.70 -7.54
C GLU A 52 -30.45 -8.04 -9.03
N LEU A 53 -29.41 -7.94 -9.88
CA LEU A 53 -29.49 -8.39 -11.29
C LEU A 53 -29.79 -9.89 -11.40
N LEU A 54 -29.17 -10.73 -10.57
CA LEU A 54 -29.48 -12.16 -10.53
C LEU A 54 -30.92 -12.42 -10.09
N LYS A 55 -31.40 -11.71 -9.07
CA LYS A 55 -32.79 -11.79 -8.61
C LYS A 55 -33.79 -11.36 -9.68
N LYS A 56 -33.50 -10.33 -10.46
CA LYS A 56 -34.35 -9.93 -11.61
C LYS A 56 -34.28 -10.94 -12.75
N SER A 57 -33.14 -11.59 -12.94
CA SER A 57 -32.99 -12.65 -13.93
C SER A 57 -33.87 -13.85 -13.61
N GLU A 58 -34.04 -14.21 -12.34
CA GLU A 58 -34.94 -15.28 -11.91
C GLU A 58 -36.37 -15.07 -12.44
N THR A 59 -36.92 -13.86 -12.31
CA THR A 59 -38.26 -13.54 -12.85
C THR A 59 -38.33 -13.69 -14.37
N LEU A 60 -37.25 -13.39 -15.10
CA LEU A 60 -37.20 -13.55 -16.56
C LEU A 60 -37.10 -15.03 -16.95
N LEU A 61 -36.40 -15.84 -16.16
CA LEU A 61 -36.35 -17.29 -16.33
C LEU A 61 -37.71 -17.94 -16.08
N ASP A 62 -38.45 -17.48 -15.07
CA ASP A 62 -39.83 -17.92 -14.79
C ASP A 62 -40.80 -17.60 -15.94
N MET A 63 -40.45 -16.61 -16.77
CA MET A 63 -41.18 -16.25 -18.00
C MET A 63 -40.70 -17.03 -19.23
N ASP A 64 -39.92 -18.11 -19.05
CA ASP A 64 -39.33 -18.94 -20.10
C ASP A 64 -38.40 -18.18 -21.07
N ILE A 65 -37.79 -17.06 -20.62
CA ILE A 65 -36.80 -16.34 -21.42
C ILE A 65 -35.46 -17.08 -21.34
N HIS A 66 -34.88 -17.42 -22.49
CA HIS A 66 -33.62 -18.16 -22.55
C HIS A 66 -32.47 -17.37 -21.86
N PRO A 67 -31.64 -17.99 -20.99
CA PRO A 67 -30.57 -17.32 -20.26
C PRO A 67 -29.61 -16.49 -21.13
N THR A 68 -29.29 -16.99 -22.33
CA THR A 68 -28.44 -16.28 -23.30
C THR A 68 -29.03 -14.94 -23.75
N ILE A 69 -30.35 -14.83 -23.86
CA ILE A 69 -31.04 -13.58 -24.22
C ILE A 69 -30.94 -12.58 -23.07
N ILE A 70 -31.13 -13.05 -21.83
CA ILE A 70 -30.99 -12.21 -20.62
C ILE A 70 -29.56 -11.66 -20.52
N ALA A 71 -28.56 -12.53 -20.66
CA ALA A 71 -27.15 -12.14 -20.61
C ALA A 71 -26.79 -11.13 -21.71
N LEU A 72 -27.30 -11.31 -22.94
CA LEU A 72 -27.11 -10.35 -24.03
C LEU A 72 -27.76 -9.00 -23.72
N GLY A 73 -28.98 -9.00 -23.21
CA GLY A 73 -29.69 -7.77 -22.82
C GLY A 73 -28.97 -7.01 -21.72
N TYR A 74 -28.41 -7.71 -20.71
CA TYR A 74 -27.62 -7.07 -19.65
C TYR A 74 -26.31 -6.48 -20.16
N ARG A 75 -25.64 -7.12 -21.12
CA ARG A 75 -24.44 -6.54 -21.74
C ARG A 75 -24.76 -5.23 -22.47
N GLN A 76 -25.83 -5.22 -23.28
CA GLN A 76 -26.28 -4.01 -23.97
C GLN A 76 -26.70 -2.92 -22.99
N ALA A 77 -27.39 -3.28 -21.89
CA ALA A 77 -27.76 -2.33 -20.85
C ALA A 77 -26.54 -1.76 -20.11
N ALA A 78 -25.52 -2.57 -19.85
CA ALA A 78 -24.28 -2.14 -19.22
C ALA A 78 -23.51 -1.16 -20.12
N GLU A 79 -23.37 -1.46 -21.42
CA GLU A 79 -22.78 -0.54 -22.39
C GLU A 79 -23.53 0.80 -22.40
N LYS A 80 -24.87 0.75 -22.46
CA LYS A 80 -25.67 1.98 -22.44
C LYS A 80 -25.56 2.76 -21.13
N ALA A 81 -25.42 2.07 -20.01
CA ALA A 81 -25.22 2.71 -18.71
C ALA A 81 -23.88 3.46 -18.65
N GLN A 82 -22.81 2.90 -19.23
CA GLN A 82 -21.51 3.59 -19.32
C GLN A 82 -21.61 4.86 -20.17
N GLU A 83 -22.24 4.81 -21.34
CA GLU A 83 -22.46 6.01 -22.17
C GLU A 83 -23.18 7.13 -21.39
N ILE A 84 -24.21 6.77 -20.60
CA ILE A 84 -24.96 7.74 -19.80
C ILE A 84 -24.10 8.31 -18.68
N LEU A 85 -23.28 7.47 -18.03
CA LEU A 85 -22.37 7.90 -16.96
C LEU A 85 -21.31 8.88 -17.49
N ASP A 86 -20.76 8.62 -18.68
CA ASP A 86 -19.82 9.51 -19.35
C ASP A 86 -20.47 10.87 -19.67
N ASP A 87 -21.71 10.86 -20.19
CA ASP A 87 -22.47 12.07 -20.53
C ASP A 87 -22.79 12.96 -19.32
N ILE A 88 -23.01 12.36 -18.14
CA ILE A 88 -23.32 13.09 -16.89
C ILE A 88 -22.09 13.32 -16.00
N SER A 89 -20.92 12.85 -16.41
CA SER A 89 -19.68 12.99 -15.65
C SER A 89 -19.29 14.46 -15.49
N ILE A 90 -18.61 14.78 -14.39
CA ILE A 90 -18.12 16.12 -14.10
C ILE A 90 -16.59 16.05 -14.03
N ASP A 91 -15.93 16.70 -14.98
CA ASP A 91 -14.47 16.80 -15.03
C ASP A 91 -14.00 18.03 -14.21
N ASP A 92 -13.91 17.86 -12.89
CA ASP A 92 -13.38 18.87 -11.97
C ASP A 92 -12.36 18.23 -11.01
N ILE A 93 -11.08 18.51 -11.27
CA ILE A 93 -9.93 18.06 -10.46
C ILE A 93 -9.43 19.14 -9.47
N SER A 94 -10.27 20.13 -9.17
CA SER A 94 -9.94 21.15 -8.18
C SER A 94 -9.72 20.55 -6.80
N ARG A 95 -8.86 21.19 -5.99
CA ARG A 95 -8.58 20.73 -4.61
C ARG A 95 -9.87 20.62 -3.80
N GLU A 96 -10.80 21.55 -4.00
CA GLU A 96 -12.10 21.55 -3.33
C GLU A 96 -12.95 20.34 -3.69
N MET A 97 -12.99 19.96 -4.98
CA MET A 97 -13.70 18.76 -5.41
C MET A 97 -13.06 17.49 -4.85
N LEU A 98 -11.73 17.38 -4.92
CA LEU A 98 -11.00 16.22 -4.39
C LEU A 98 -11.21 16.03 -2.87
N ILE A 99 -11.27 17.13 -2.11
CA ILE A 99 -11.60 17.07 -0.68
C ILE A 99 -13.02 16.54 -0.46
N LYS A 100 -14.00 16.99 -1.26
CA LYS A 100 -15.37 16.48 -1.18
C LYS A 100 -15.46 15.00 -1.52
N VAL A 101 -14.71 14.55 -2.53
CA VAL A 101 -14.62 13.13 -2.89
C VAL A 101 -14.05 12.31 -1.74
N ALA A 102 -12.90 12.72 -1.19
CA ALA A 102 -12.27 12.04 -0.05
C ALA A 102 -13.18 12.01 1.20
N MET A 103 -13.86 13.12 1.51
CA MET A 103 -14.83 13.17 2.60
C MET A 103 -16.02 12.23 2.40
N THR A 104 -16.54 12.16 1.16
CA THR A 104 -17.65 11.26 0.81
C THR A 104 -17.23 9.80 0.97
N ALA A 105 -16.07 9.42 0.46
CA ALA A 105 -15.52 8.05 0.54
C ALA A 105 -15.27 7.57 1.99
N MET A 106 -15.11 8.51 2.95
CA MET A 106 -14.94 8.22 4.38
C MET A 106 -16.24 8.23 5.19
N THR A 107 -17.38 8.60 4.59
CA THR A 107 -18.66 8.67 5.30
C THR A 107 -19.16 7.27 5.66
N GLY A 108 -19.64 7.07 6.90
CA GLY A 108 -20.06 5.75 7.39
C GLY A 108 -18.92 4.81 7.79
N LYS A 109 -17.66 5.27 7.75
CA LYS A 109 -16.48 4.53 8.23
C LYS A 109 -16.05 5.02 9.61
N GLY A 110 -15.21 4.24 10.31
CA GLY A 110 -14.71 4.60 11.65
C GLY A 110 -13.94 5.92 11.71
N THR A 111 -13.50 6.44 10.55
CA THR A 111 -12.79 7.71 10.39
C THR A 111 -13.70 8.93 10.21
N GLU A 112 -15.03 8.77 10.21
CA GLU A 112 -15.98 9.84 9.87
C GLU A 112 -15.80 11.11 10.71
N LYS A 113 -15.49 10.98 12.00
CA LYS A 113 -15.24 12.13 12.89
C LYS A 113 -14.04 12.98 12.45
N ALA A 114 -13.02 12.33 11.88
CA ALA A 114 -11.78 12.95 11.44
C ALA A 114 -11.74 13.15 9.91
N ARG A 115 -12.88 13.04 9.20
CA ARG A 115 -12.89 13.04 7.73
C ARG A 115 -12.32 14.31 7.10
N GLU A 116 -12.53 15.48 7.71
CA GLU A 116 -12.05 16.76 7.18
C GLU A 116 -10.52 16.91 7.29
N PRO A 117 -9.90 16.72 8.47
CA PRO A 117 -8.43 16.76 8.56
C PRO A 117 -7.78 15.65 7.72
N LEU A 118 -8.36 14.45 7.70
CA LEU A 118 -7.86 13.35 6.85
C LEU A 118 -8.00 13.65 5.36
N ALA A 119 -9.11 14.24 4.92
CA ALA A 119 -9.31 14.55 3.50
C ALA A 119 -8.28 15.58 3.02
N ASN A 120 -7.97 16.59 3.83
CA ASN A 120 -6.89 17.52 3.51
C ASN A 120 -5.54 16.80 3.39
N LEU A 121 -5.22 15.93 4.37
CA LEU A 121 -3.98 15.14 4.37
C LEU A 121 -3.86 14.25 3.11
N ILE A 122 -4.92 13.52 2.77
CA ILE A 122 -4.97 12.62 1.61
C ILE A 122 -4.78 13.41 0.31
N VAL A 123 -5.49 14.52 0.13
CA VAL A 123 -5.40 15.33 -1.09
C VAL A 123 -4.01 15.96 -1.22
N ASP A 124 -3.42 16.42 -0.13
CA ASP A 124 -2.08 16.99 -0.14
C ASP A 124 -1.01 15.90 -0.43
N ALA A 125 -1.19 14.68 0.08
CA ALA A 125 -0.31 13.54 -0.21
C ALA A 125 -0.38 13.10 -1.68
N VAL A 126 -1.59 12.95 -2.22
CA VAL A 126 -1.83 12.56 -3.62
C VAL A 126 -1.23 13.59 -4.58
N ARG A 127 -1.44 14.89 -4.32
CA ARG A 127 -0.86 15.96 -5.13
C ARG A 127 0.67 16.04 -5.06
N GLN A 128 1.27 15.53 -3.99
CA GLN A 128 2.72 15.52 -3.85
C GLN A 128 3.39 14.45 -4.71
N VAL A 129 2.71 13.32 -4.94
CA VAL A 129 3.23 12.19 -5.74
C VAL A 129 2.70 12.18 -7.17
N GLU A 130 1.77 13.08 -7.50
CA GLU A 130 1.21 13.21 -8.85
C GLU A 130 2.30 13.66 -9.85
N GLU A 131 2.55 12.82 -10.85
CA GLU A 131 3.47 13.11 -11.95
C GLU A 131 2.72 13.01 -13.28
N ASN A 132 2.62 14.12 -14.01
CA ASN A 132 1.95 14.20 -15.32
C ASN A 132 0.52 13.64 -15.33
N GLY A 133 -0.24 13.85 -14.24
CA GLY A 133 -1.61 13.36 -14.09
C GLY A 133 -1.72 11.87 -13.77
N THR A 134 -0.60 11.19 -13.52
CA THR A 134 -0.57 9.81 -13.01
C THR A 134 -0.16 9.82 -11.54
N VAL A 135 -0.87 9.07 -10.72
CA VAL A 135 -0.59 8.91 -9.30
C VAL A 135 -0.21 7.46 -9.07
N ASP A 136 1.01 7.23 -8.59
CA ASP A 136 1.42 5.93 -8.08
C ASP A 136 1.19 5.89 -6.56
N THR A 137 0.27 5.03 -6.12
CA THR A 137 -0.05 4.87 -4.70
C THR A 137 1.10 4.27 -3.90
N ASP A 138 2.03 3.54 -4.54
CA ASP A 138 3.20 2.97 -3.87
C ASP A 138 4.17 4.06 -3.37
N HIS A 139 4.08 5.27 -3.92
CA HIS A 139 4.82 6.44 -3.43
C HIS A 139 4.23 7.04 -2.14
N ILE A 140 3.03 6.61 -1.70
CA ILE A 140 2.40 7.08 -0.46
C ILE A 140 2.48 5.98 0.61
N LYS A 141 3.45 6.12 1.52
CA LYS A 141 3.58 5.20 2.65
C LYS A 141 2.66 5.59 3.82
N ILE A 142 1.77 4.67 4.22
CA ILE A 142 0.93 4.82 5.42
C ILE A 142 1.60 4.10 6.60
N GLU A 143 2.10 4.88 7.57
CA GLU A 143 2.70 4.36 8.81
C GLU A 143 1.71 4.54 9.97
N LYS A 144 1.36 3.45 10.65
CA LYS A 144 0.40 3.46 11.78
C LYS A 144 1.17 3.35 13.10
N LYS A 145 0.95 4.28 14.02
CA LYS A 145 1.50 4.24 15.37
C LYS A 145 0.38 4.45 16.39
N ASP A 146 0.34 3.58 17.39
CA ASP A 146 -0.65 3.66 18.47
C ASP A 146 -0.31 4.80 19.45
N GLY A 147 -1.33 5.34 20.11
CA GLY A 147 -1.17 6.29 21.23
C GLY A 147 -1.67 7.71 20.98
N ALA A 148 -2.18 8.02 19.79
CA ALA A 148 -2.80 9.31 19.45
C ALA A 148 -4.20 9.12 18.86
N VAL A 149 -4.97 10.22 18.72
CA VAL A 149 -6.24 10.19 17.99
C VAL A 149 -6.03 10.33 16.49
N VAL A 150 -7.00 9.86 15.69
CA VAL A 150 -6.92 9.89 14.22
C VAL A 150 -6.71 11.31 13.66
N GLU A 151 -7.27 12.33 14.33
CA GLU A 151 -7.13 13.74 13.97
C GLU A 151 -5.69 14.28 14.09
N GLU A 152 -4.83 13.60 14.86
CA GLU A 152 -3.41 13.96 15.02
C GLU A 152 -2.52 13.37 13.92
N SER A 153 -3.09 12.66 12.94
CA SER A 153 -2.36 12.17 11.78
C SER A 153 -1.74 13.32 11.00
N LYS A 154 -0.52 13.15 10.49
CA LYS A 154 0.23 14.19 9.78
C LYS A 154 0.82 13.65 8.49
N LEU A 155 0.85 14.51 7.48
CA LEU A 155 1.63 14.26 6.27
C LEU A 155 3.11 14.57 6.57
N VAL A 156 3.96 13.57 6.43
CA VAL A 156 5.41 13.76 6.45
C VAL A 156 5.88 13.91 5.01
N GLN A 157 6.43 15.07 4.67
CA GLN A 157 7.03 15.32 3.35
C GLN A 157 8.41 14.65 3.29
N GLY A 158 8.41 13.32 3.17
CA GLY A 158 9.60 12.49 3.21
C GLY A 158 9.23 11.04 3.49
N VAL A 159 10.17 10.28 4.05
CA VAL A 159 9.98 8.85 4.33
C VAL A 159 10.08 8.59 5.82
N ILE A 160 9.10 7.88 6.37
CA ILE A 160 9.17 7.31 7.71
C ILE A 160 9.68 5.87 7.60
N VAL A 161 10.81 5.59 8.24
CA VAL A 161 11.39 4.25 8.30
C VAL A 161 11.25 3.75 9.74
N ASP A 162 10.58 2.62 9.92
CA ASP A 162 10.46 1.95 11.21
C ASP A 162 11.74 1.18 11.55
N LYS A 163 12.84 1.92 11.73
CA LYS A 163 14.15 1.41 12.14
C LYS A 163 14.71 2.28 13.25
N GLU A 164 15.49 1.66 14.13
CA GLU A 164 16.25 2.34 15.17
C GLU A 164 17.70 2.53 14.76
N LYS A 165 18.38 3.47 15.43
CA LYS A 165 19.83 3.62 15.28
C LYS A 165 20.55 2.36 15.77
N VAL A 166 21.50 1.87 14.99
CA VAL A 166 22.25 0.65 15.31
C VAL A 166 23.19 0.82 16.51
N HIS A 167 23.63 2.05 16.81
CA HIS A 167 24.54 2.33 17.90
C HIS A 167 24.07 3.53 18.74
N PRO A 168 24.06 3.45 20.09
CA PRO A 168 23.53 4.51 20.96
C PRO A 168 24.28 5.85 20.84
N GLY A 169 25.58 5.79 20.53
CA GLY A 169 26.43 6.96 20.30
C GLY A 169 26.18 7.70 18.98
N MET A 170 25.31 7.18 18.10
CA MET A 170 24.90 7.90 16.88
C MET A 170 23.96 9.06 17.25
N PRO A 171 24.04 10.18 16.52
CA PRO A 171 23.20 11.35 16.75
C PRO A 171 21.72 11.00 16.58
N SER A 172 20.88 11.51 17.48
CA SER A 172 19.42 11.30 17.42
C SER A 172 18.72 12.29 16.49
N GLU A 173 19.35 13.42 16.18
CA GLU A 173 18.85 14.45 15.28
C GLU A 173 20.00 14.98 14.41
N LEU A 174 19.75 15.13 13.12
CA LEU A 174 20.67 15.71 12.15
C LEU A 174 19.93 16.72 11.29
N LYS A 175 20.57 17.87 11.02
CA LYS A 175 20.10 18.90 10.10
C LYS A 175 20.95 18.87 8.84
N ASP A 176 20.33 19.15 7.69
CA ASP A 176 20.98 19.13 6.36
C ASP A 176 21.71 17.81 6.08
N ALA A 177 21.07 16.71 6.45
CA ALA A 177 21.64 15.37 6.36
C ALA A 177 21.79 14.91 4.90
N LYS A 178 22.93 14.30 4.59
CA LYS A 178 23.19 13.62 3.32
C LYS A 178 22.96 12.13 3.50
N VAL A 179 21.95 11.60 2.84
CA VAL A 179 21.52 10.21 2.97
C VAL A 179 22.20 9.37 1.89
N ALA A 180 22.85 8.28 2.32
CA ALA A 180 23.35 7.21 1.45
C ALA A 180 22.45 5.98 1.59
N LEU A 181 22.10 5.36 0.46
CA LEU A 181 21.39 4.09 0.41
C LEU A 181 22.35 3.03 -0.14
N ILE A 182 22.62 2.00 0.64
CA ILE A 182 23.48 0.89 0.26
C ILE A 182 22.65 -0.39 0.39
N ASN A 183 22.65 -1.23 -0.64
CA ASN A 183 22.00 -2.54 -0.59
C ASN A 183 23.06 -3.65 -0.48
N SER A 184 23.96 -3.50 0.49
CA SER A 184 25.05 -4.42 0.78
C SER A 184 25.38 -4.33 2.26
N PRO A 185 25.54 -5.47 2.95
CA PRO A 185 25.93 -5.45 4.35
C PRO A 185 27.32 -4.85 4.51
N LEU A 186 27.53 -4.15 5.62
CA LEU A 186 28.83 -3.63 6.05
C LEU A 186 29.52 -4.67 6.92
N GLU A 187 29.95 -5.76 6.28
CA GLU A 187 30.63 -6.87 6.94
C GLU A 187 31.79 -7.39 6.08
N VAL A 188 32.64 -8.22 6.70
CA VAL A 188 33.72 -8.90 5.97
C VAL A 188 33.06 -9.81 4.93
N LYS A 189 33.42 -9.62 3.66
CA LYS A 189 32.83 -10.41 2.58
C LYS A 189 33.43 -11.81 2.56
N GLU A 190 32.57 -12.81 2.68
CA GLU A 190 32.93 -14.18 2.36
C GLU A 190 33.14 -14.32 0.85
N THR A 191 34.04 -15.22 0.47
CA THR A 191 34.29 -15.54 -0.93
C THR A 191 33.17 -16.43 -1.46
N GLU A 192 32.69 -16.18 -2.68
CA GLU A 192 31.69 -17.05 -3.34
C GLU A 192 32.19 -18.49 -3.59
N VAL A 193 33.51 -18.66 -3.58
CA VAL A 193 34.18 -19.96 -3.71
C VAL A 193 34.70 -20.37 -2.34
N ASP A 194 34.61 -21.66 -2.02
CA ASP A 194 35.16 -22.23 -0.79
C ASP A 194 36.64 -21.86 -0.63
N ALA A 195 36.93 -20.98 0.33
CA ALA A 195 38.27 -20.57 0.69
C ALA A 195 38.52 -20.91 2.16
N GLU A 196 39.52 -21.76 2.42
CA GLU A 196 39.98 -22.06 3.77
C GLU A 196 41.24 -21.28 4.10
N ILE A 197 41.22 -20.61 5.26
CA ILE A 197 42.38 -19.90 5.78
C ILE A 197 43.19 -20.85 6.65
N ARG A 198 44.42 -21.15 6.24
CA ARG A 198 45.35 -21.99 7.00
C ARG A 198 46.36 -21.14 7.74
N ILE A 199 46.19 -21.04 9.05
CA ILE A 199 47.08 -20.29 9.94
C ILE A 199 48.18 -21.23 10.46
N THR A 200 49.44 -20.86 10.22
CA THR A 200 50.61 -21.68 10.55
C THR A 200 51.44 -21.14 11.72
N ASP A 201 51.22 -19.89 12.11
CA ASP A 201 51.92 -19.22 13.21
C ASP A 201 51.00 -18.19 13.91
N PRO A 202 51.12 -17.95 15.23
CA PRO A 202 50.31 -16.98 15.95
C PRO A 202 50.34 -15.54 15.38
N ALA A 203 51.44 -15.09 14.77
CA ALA A 203 51.51 -13.76 14.16
C ALA A 203 50.59 -13.62 12.94
N GLN A 204 50.35 -14.72 12.21
CA GLN A 204 49.41 -14.72 11.08
C GLN A 204 47.96 -14.58 11.53
N MET A 205 47.62 -15.12 12.71
CA MET A 205 46.28 -14.94 13.31
C MET A 205 46.02 -13.46 13.60
N GLN A 206 46.99 -12.78 14.21
CA GLN A 206 46.88 -11.36 14.53
C GLN A 206 46.76 -10.50 13.27
N ALA A 207 47.60 -10.74 12.26
CA ALA A 207 47.56 -10.04 10.98
C ALA A 207 46.23 -10.25 10.24
N PHE A 208 45.61 -11.42 10.37
CA PHE A 208 44.32 -11.71 9.76
C PHE A 208 43.19 -10.89 10.40
N ILE A 209 43.14 -10.85 11.74
CA ILE A 209 42.16 -10.04 12.49
C ILE A 209 42.30 -8.56 12.14
N GLU A 210 43.54 -8.05 12.07
CA GLU A 210 43.81 -6.67 11.68
C GLU A 210 43.36 -6.37 10.25
N GLN A 211 43.51 -7.33 9.34
CA GLN A 211 43.06 -7.18 7.95
C GLN A 211 41.53 -7.14 7.84
N GLU A 212 40.81 -7.99 8.59
CA GLU A 212 39.34 -7.95 8.65
C GLU A 212 38.84 -6.61 9.21
N GLU A 213 39.45 -6.12 10.30
CA GLU A 213 39.13 -4.81 10.86
C GLU A 213 39.39 -3.70 9.85
N GLN A 214 40.52 -3.76 9.14
CA GLN A 214 40.88 -2.77 8.13
C GLN A 214 39.92 -2.79 6.93
N MET A 215 39.44 -3.97 6.49
CA MET A 215 38.45 -4.07 5.41
C MET A 215 37.15 -3.34 5.76
N VAL A 216 36.62 -3.56 6.96
CA VAL A 216 35.41 -2.88 7.42
C VAL A 216 35.66 -1.39 7.57
N LYS A 217 36.83 -1.01 8.12
CA LYS A 217 37.23 0.40 8.27
C LYS A 217 37.34 1.12 6.93
N ASP A 218 37.87 0.46 5.89
CA ASP A 218 37.95 1.02 4.55
C ASP A 218 36.57 1.22 3.91
N MET A 219 35.62 0.32 4.16
CA MET A 219 34.22 0.51 3.73
C MET A 219 33.59 1.73 4.40
N VAL A 220 33.77 1.87 5.72
CA VAL A 220 33.26 3.02 6.48
C VAL A 220 33.92 4.33 6.04
N ASN A 221 35.23 4.32 5.81
CA ASN A 221 35.97 5.50 5.34
C ASN A 221 35.46 5.97 3.97
N LYS A 222 35.18 5.05 3.04
CA LYS A 222 34.59 5.41 1.73
C LYS A 222 33.23 6.12 1.86
N ILE A 223 32.41 5.70 2.83
CA ILE A 223 31.11 6.32 3.12
C ILE A 223 31.32 7.71 3.76
N ALA A 224 32.28 7.82 4.68
CA ALA A 224 32.62 9.10 5.29
C ALA A 224 33.17 10.10 4.25
N ASP A 225 34.02 9.65 3.33
CA ASP A 225 34.62 10.44 2.27
C ASP A 225 33.59 10.94 1.24
N SER A 226 32.49 10.20 1.04
CA SER A 226 31.37 10.68 0.21
C SER A 226 30.62 11.85 0.85
N GLY A 227 30.90 12.14 2.13
CA GLY A 227 30.22 13.16 2.92
C GLY A 227 28.81 12.76 3.37
N ALA A 228 28.46 11.47 3.29
CA ALA A 228 27.18 10.99 3.81
C ALA A 228 27.15 11.10 5.34
N THR A 229 26.05 11.63 5.87
CA THR A 229 25.85 11.78 7.33
C THR A 229 24.83 10.77 7.87
N VAL A 230 24.01 10.19 6.99
CA VAL A 230 23.03 9.15 7.30
C VAL A 230 23.20 8.02 6.31
N LEU A 231 23.20 6.79 6.80
CA LEU A 231 23.31 5.59 5.99
C LEU A 231 22.11 4.69 6.26
N PHE A 232 21.42 4.29 5.20
CA PHE A 232 20.56 3.11 5.20
C PHE A 232 21.31 2.01 4.46
N ALA A 233 21.65 0.95 5.20
CA ALA A 233 22.24 -0.28 4.70
C ALA A 233 21.34 -1.48 5.00
#